data_AF-A0A1G5TYR1-F1
#
_entry.id   AF-A0A1G5TYR1-F1
#
_cell.length_a   1.000
_cell.length_b   1.000
_cell.length_c   1.000
_cell.angle_alpha   90.00
_cell.angle_beta   90.00
_cell.angle_gamma   90.00
#
_symmetry.space_group_name_H-M   'P 1'
#
loop_
_entity.id
_entity.type
_entity.pdbx_description
1 polymer ?
#
loop_
_entity_poly.entity_id
_entity_poly.type
_entity_poly.pdbx_seq_one_letter_code
_entity_poly.pdbx_strand_id
1 'polypeptide(L)'
;MKKFSENDFHNYIYKVGLEAVITSDFPYPVEDNLVVQSNNEEPAFGDEPSFELWRLMRERAVTRLAALHDLVRYGTFIGSKVKLPTGQDKRMELDLLGTHESGLFVLELKVDKTAERNAFSELFGYSNYIAEAAAASGRRDITNVLVAKLDNEITRHAFLYDLLITGRDIIVYKPVWDDTVESVKLEPFLPGDAVSAGFPTGSFRTKLCHASLRPSMIWRAGMIPRRRAAGSTTTRSTTSRR
;
A
#
# COMPACT_ATOMS: atom_id res chain seq x y z
N MET A 1 -24.42 -21.16 -10.51
CA MET A 1 -23.81 -20.24 -11.49
C MET A 1 -22.31 -20.32 -11.35
N LYS A 2 -21.56 -20.48 -12.45
CA LYS A 2 -20.11 -20.64 -12.43
C LYS A 2 -19.48 -19.26 -12.30
N LYS A 3 -19.11 -18.88 -11.08
CA LYS A 3 -18.32 -17.68 -10.81
C LYS A 3 -16.98 -17.84 -11.53
N PHE A 4 -16.57 -16.89 -12.38
CA PHE A 4 -15.24 -16.94 -12.99
C PHE A 4 -14.17 -16.79 -11.90
N SER A 5 -13.02 -17.41 -12.12
CA SER A 5 -11.94 -17.44 -11.12
C SER A 5 -11.09 -16.16 -11.17
N GLU A 6 -10.34 -15.89 -10.09
CA GLU A 6 -9.34 -14.81 -10.08
C GLU A 6 -8.31 -14.97 -11.21
N ASN A 7 -7.98 -16.21 -11.56
CA ASN A 7 -7.09 -16.51 -12.68
C ASN A 7 -7.70 -16.17 -14.05
N ASP A 8 -9.02 -16.34 -14.22
CA ASP A 8 -9.70 -15.92 -15.45
C ASP A 8 -9.67 -14.39 -15.58
N PHE A 9 -9.90 -13.69 -14.47
CA PHE A 9 -9.81 -12.23 -14.42
C PHE A 9 -8.39 -11.73 -14.74
N HIS A 10 -7.37 -12.34 -14.11
CA HIS A 10 -5.96 -12.07 -14.37
C HIS A 10 -5.62 -12.17 -15.86
N ASN A 11 -5.98 -13.32 -16.47
CA ASN A 11 -5.67 -13.57 -17.86
C ASN A 11 -6.39 -12.59 -18.79
N TYR A 12 -7.62 -12.21 -18.44
CA TYR A 12 -8.39 -11.23 -19.19
C TYR A 12 -7.70 -9.86 -19.17
N ILE A 13 -7.40 -9.30 -17.99
CA ILE A 13 -6.80 -7.97 -17.89
C ILE A 13 -5.41 -7.91 -18.51
N TYR A 14 -4.61 -8.96 -18.38
CA TYR A 14 -3.30 -9.02 -19.02
C TYR A 14 -3.41 -8.98 -20.54
N LYS A 15 -4.46 -9.61 -21.09
CA LYS A 15 -4.70 -9.66 -22.54
C LYS A 15 -5.25 -8.34 -23.09
N VAL A 16 -6.20 -7.71 -22.40
CA VAL A 16 -6.88 -6.51 -22.92
C VAL A 16 -6.23 -5.19 -22.50
N GLY A 17 -5.40 -5.21 -21.44
CA GLY A 17 -4.81 -4.01 -20.86
C GLY A 17 -5.75 -3.28 -19.90
N LEU A 18 -5.20 -2.33 -19.15
CA LEU A 18 -5.96 -1.56 -18.15
C LEU A 18 -6.93 -0.57 -18.78
N GLU A 19 -6.56 0.05 -19.91
CA GLU A 19 -7.41 0.99 -20.63
C GLU A 19 -8.78 0.39 -21.01
N ALA A 20 -8.81 -0.90 -21.37
CA ALA A 20 -10.04 -1.58 -21.76
C ALA A 20 -11.00 -1.85 -20.59
N VAL A 21 -10.48 -1.93 -19.36
CA VAL A 21 -11.28 -2.24 -18.15
C VAL A 21 -11.51 -1.02 -17.26
N ILE A 22 -10.66 0.00 -17.35
CA ILE A 22 -10.84 1.29 -16.68
C ILE A 22 -11.62 2.21 -17.62
N THR A 23 -12.94 2.10 -17.54
CA THR A 23 -13.85 2.84 -18.44
C THR A 23 -14.23 4.22 -17.91
N SER A 24 -13.94 4.51 -16.64
CA SER A 24 -14.27 5.79 -16.02
C SER A 24 -13.11 6.78 -16.11
N ASP A 25 -13.42 8.01 -16.51
CA ASP A 25 -12.53 9.15 -16.28
C ASP A 25 -12.48 9.46 -14.78
N PHE A 26 -11.31 9.82 -14.27
CA PHE A 26 -11.11 10.15 -12.88
C PHE A 26 -10.25 11.43 -12.75
N PRO A 27 -10.60 12.40 -11.87
CA PRO A 27 -11.72 12.35 -10.93
C PRO A 27 -13.06 12.32 -11.65
N TYR A 28 -14.02 11.58 -11.08
CA TYR A 28 -15.38 11.56 -11.64
C TYR A 28 -15.88 13.00 -11.72
N PRO A 29 -16.51 13.40 -12.84
CA PRO A 29 -17.15 14.71 -12.92
C PRO A 29 -18.08 14.82 -11.72
N VAL A 30 -17.93 15.89 -10.96
CA VAL A 30 -18.83 16.18 -9.85
C VAL A 30 -20.20 16.39 -10.49
N GLU A 31 -21.09 15.41 -10.40
CA GLU A 31 -22.50 15.71 -10.54
C GLU A 31 -22.80 16.73 -9.42
N ASP A 32 -23.33 17.89 -9.78
CA ASP A 32 -23.66 19.04 -8.92
C ASP A 32 -24.56 18.70 -7.69
N ASN A 33 -24.83 17.42 -7.43
CA ASN A 33 -25.66 16.91 -6.36
C ASN A 33 -24.89 16.52 -5.09
N LEU A 34 -23.57 16.76 -5.02
CA LEU A 34 -22.85 16.88 -3.72
C LEU A 34 -22.85 18.32 -3.22
N VAL A 35 -23.99 19.01 -3.35
CA VAL A 35 -24.39 19.98 -2.33
C VAL A 35 -24.46 19.18 -1.03
N VAL A 36 -23.39 19.23 -0.24
CA VAL A 36 -23.54 19.21 1.21
C VAL A 36 -24.68 20.18 1.44
N GLN A 37 -25.85 19.68 1.85
CA GLN A 37 -26.92 20.56 2.32
C GLN A 37 -26.32 21.27 3.52
N SER A 38 -25.69 22.40 3.26
CA SER A 38 -25.51 23.48 4.21
C SER A 38 -26.93 23.93 4.48
N ASN A 39 -27.59 23.24 5.42
CA ASN A 39 -28.66 23.88 6.15
C ASN A 39 -28.08 25.21 6.62
N ASN A 40 -28.71 26.29 6.19
CA ASN A 40 -28.35 27.68 6.49
C ASN A 40 -28.54 27.95 7.99
N GLU A 41 -27.75 27.29 8.83
CA GLU A 41 -27.54 27.66 10.21
C GLU A 41 -26.12 28.22 10.25
N GLU A 42 -26.01 29.53 10.56
CA GLU A 42 -24.71 30.16 10.79
C GLU A 42 -23.87 29.28 11.72
N PRO A 43 -22.61 28.97 11.38
CA PRO A 43 -21.80 28.12 12.23
C PRO A 43 -21.58 28.83 13.55
N ALA A 44 -22.03 28.19 14.63
CA ALA A 44 -21.67 28.58 15.98
C ALA A 44 -20.13 28.63 16.08
N PHE A 45 -19.61 29.78 16.49
CA PHE A 45 -18.19 30.01 16.75
C PHE A 45 -17.65 28.93 17.70
N GLY A 46 -16.99 27.89 17.17
CA GLY A 46 -16.45 26.81 18.00
C GLY A 46 -15.90 25.55 17.33
N ASP A 47 -16.34 25.16 16.12
CA ASP A 47 -16.11 23.78 15.61
C ASP A 47 -15.11 23.63 14.43
N GLU A 48 -14.39 24.68 14.05
CA GLU A 48 -13.84 24.81 12.68
C GLU A 48 -12.32 24.62 12.45
N PRO A 49 -11.65 23.56 12.98
CA PRO A 49 -10.38 23.08 12.40
C PRO A 49 -10.48 21.73 11.67
N SER A 50 -11.44 20.90 12.08
CA SER A 50 -11.57 19.52 11.59
C SER A 50 -12.12 19.44 10.17
N PHE A 51 -13.04 20.35 9.82
CA PHE A 51 -13.67 20.42 8.51
C PHE A 51 -12.70 20.90 7.42
N GLU A 52 -11.89 21.93 7.71
CA GLU A 52 -10.90 22.48 6.78
C GLU A 52 -9.75 21.50 6.50
N LEU A 53 -9.21 20.85 7.55
CA LEU A 53 -8.17 19.84 7.37
C LEU A 53 -8.68 18.66 6.53
N TRP A 54 -9.91 18.21 6.79
CA TRP A 54 -10.52 17.13 6.01
C TRP A 54 -10.67 17.48 4.54
N ARG A 55 -11.17 18.68 4.23
CA ARG A 55 -11.31 19.17 2.86
C ARG A 55 -9.97 19.16 2.14
N LEU A 56 -8.92 19.67 2.79
CA LEU A 56 -7.56 19.70 2.25
C LEU A 56 -6.99 18.28 2.03
N MET A 57 -7.21 17.36 2.98
CA MET A 57 -6.78 15.96 2.83
C MET A 57 -7.49 15.26 1.68
N ARG A 58 -8.80 15.49 1.52
CA ARG A 58 -9.60 14.95 0.42
C ARG A 58 -9.12 15.49 -0.93
N GLU A 59 -8.97 16.81 -1.05
CA GLU A 59 -8.49 17.44 -2.28
C GLU A 59 -7.12 16.89 -2.67
N ARG A 60 -6.19 16.81 -1.71
CA ARG A 60 -4.88 16.20 -1.93
C ARG A 60 -4.97 14.73 -2.36
N ALA A 61 -5.86 13.95 -1.76
CA ALA A 61 -6.07 12.55 -2.14
C ALA A 61 -6.57 12.43 -3.58
N VAL A 62 -7.61 13.21 -3.93
CA VAL A 62 -8.23 13.20 -5.26
C VAL A 62 -7.22 13.60 -6.33
N THR A 63 -6.51 14.71 -6.14
CA THR A 63 -5.51 15.19 -7.10
C THR A 63 -4.41 14.16 -7.32
N ARG A 64 -3.95 13.51 -6.25
CA ARG A 64 -2.93 12.47 -6.36
C ARG A 64 -3.45 11.22 -7.07
N LEU A 65 -4.65 10.77 -6.71
CA LEU A 65 -5.27 9.61 -7.34
C LEU A 65 -5.58 9.86 -8.82
N ALA A 66 -5.92 11.09 -9.21
CA ALA A 66 -6.11 11.50 -10.61
C ALA A 66 -4.86 11.31 -11.44
N ALA A 67 -3.74 11.86 -10.97
CA ALA A 67 -2.46 11.68 -11.63
C ALA A 67 -2.07 10.19 -11.74
N LEU A 68 -2.23 9.41 -10.67
CA LEU A 68 -1.93 7.97 -10.69
C LEU A 68 -2.87 7.18 -11.60
N HIS A 69 -4.15 7.55 -11.65
CA HIS A 69 -5.15 6.93 -12.50
C HIS A 69 -4.76 7.06 -13.97
N ASP A 70 -4.45 8.26 -14.42
CA ASP A 70 -4.07 8.51 -15.81
C ASP A 70 -2.79 7.74 -16.18
N LEU A 71 -1.77 7.78 -15.32
CA LEU A 71 -0.52 7.04 -15.52
C LEU A 71 -0.75 5.52 -15.66
N VAL A 72 -1.57 4.94 -14.78
CA VAL A 72 -1.81 3.50 -14.74
C VAL A 72 -2.75 3.06 -15.86
N ARG A 73 -3.78 3.85 -16.18
CA ARG A 73 -4.78 3.53 -17.22
C ARG A 73 -4.13 3.32 -18.59
N TYR A 74 -3.21 4.20 -18.97
CA TYR A 74 -2.50 4.11 -20.25
C TYR A 74 -1.19 3.33 -20.15
N GLY A 75 -0.93 2.70 -19.01
CA GLY A 75 0.21 1.82 -18.80
C GLY A 75 0.09 0.51 -19.58
N THR A 76 1.25 -0.08 -19.92
CA THR A 76 1.32 -1.36 -20.64
C THR A 76 1.88 -2.45 -19.74
N PHE A 77 1.26 -3.63 -19.74
CA PHE A 77 1.79 -4.80 -19.03
C PHE A 77 3.01 -5.37 -19.75
N ILE A 78 4.06 -5.65 -18.99
CA ILE A 78 5.33 -6.23 -19.48
C ILE A 78 5.61 -7.61 -18.87
N GLY A 79 4.87 -8.01 -17.83
CA GLY A 79 5.03 -9.29 -17.16
C GLY A 79 3.76 -9.76 -16.46
N SER A 80 3.63 -11.08 -16.37
CA SER A 80 2.52 -11.77 -15.70
C SER A 80 3.08 -12.94 -14.89
N LYS A 81 2.61 -13.09 -13.65
CA LYS A 81 3.10 -14.08 -12.66
C LYS A 81 4.62 -14.05 -12.54
N VAL A 82 5.14 -12.85 -12.29
CA VAL A 82 6.57 -12.58 -12.26
C VAL A 82 7.17 -13.14 -10.97
N LYS A 83 8.05 -14.12 -11.09
CA LYS A 83 8.72 -14.75 -9.95
C LYS A 83 9.88 -13.87 -9.48
N LEU A 84 9.77 -13.37 -8.27
CA LEU A 84 10.78 -12.55 -7.59
C LEU A 84 11.56 -13.43 -6.60
N PRO A 85 12.85 -13.75 -6.87
CA PRO A 85 13.62 -14.61 -5.99
C PRO A 85 13.98 -13.90 -4.68
N THR A 86 13.52 -14.45 -3.55
CA THR A 86 13.82 -13.96 -2.20
C THR A 86 14.71 -14.96 -1.46
N GLY A 87 15.99 -14.95 -1.80
CA GLY A 87 16.98 -15.89 -1.24
C GLY A 87 16.93 -17.28 -1.88
N GLN A 88 17.46 -18.28 -1.17
CA GLN A 88 17.75 -19.60 -1.76
C GLN A 88 16.50 -20.48 -2.02
N ASP A 89 15.43 -20.36 -1.23
CA ASP A 89 14.27 -21.28 -1.31
C ASP A 89 12.88 -20.61 -1.38
N LYS A 90 12.78 -19.29 -1.18
CA LYS A 90 11.49 -18.59 -1.25
C LYS A 90 11.42 -17.75 -2.51
N ARG A 91 10.26 -17.83 -3.18
CA ARG A 91 9.93 -17.00 -4.35
C ARG A 91 8.61 -16.33 -4.06
N MET A 92 8.62 -15.01 -4.23
CA MET A 92 7.41 -14.22 -4.32
C MET A 92 6.91 -14.28 -5.77
N GLU A 93 5.62 -14.19 -6.01
CA GLU A 93 5.03 -14.16 -7.35
C GLU A 93 4.14 -12.93 -7.47
N LEU A 94 4.60 -11.94 -8.22
CA LEU A 94 3.84 -10.74 -8.53
C LEU A 94 2.82 -11.07 -9.62
N ASP A 95 1.56 -10.72 -9.40
CA ASP A 95 0.49 -10.98 -10.37
C ASP A 95 0.80 -10.32 -11.72
N LEU A 96 0.95 -8.99 -11.75
CA LEU A 96 1.22 -8.25 -12.98
C LEU A 96 2.27 -7.17 -12.79
N LEU A 97 3.16 -7.05 -13.77
CA LEU A 97 4.14 -5.99 -13.87
C LEU A 97 3.86 -5.19 -15.13
N GLY A 98 3.84 -3.86 -15.01
CA GLY A 98 3.68 -2.96 -16.13
C GLY A 98 4.62 -1.76 -16.07
N THR A 99 4.54 -0.95 -17.11
CA THR A 99 5.28 0.31 -17.25
C THR A 99 4.38 1.42 -17.76
N HIS A 100 4.66 2.63 -17.32
CA HIS A 100 4.05 3.88 -17.77
C HIS A 100 5.15 4.94 -17.93
N GLU A 101 4.83 6.13 -18.44
CA GLU A 101 5.82 7.19 -18.70
C GLU A 101 6.72 7.54 -17.52
N SER A 102 6.20 7.44 -16.29
CA SER A 102 6.92 7.79 -15.05
C SER A 102 7.67 6.62 -14.40
N GLY A 103 7.70 5.42 -15.01
CA GLY A 103 8.37 4.25 -14.44
C GLY A 103 7.61 2.93 -14.54
N LEU A 104 7.66 2.14 -13.47
CA LEU A 104 7.02 0.84 -13.37
C LEU A 104 5.72 0.93 -12.55
N PHE A 105 4.81 -0.01 -12.79
CA PHE A 105 3.74 -0.27 -11.85
C PHE A 105 3.64 -1.76 -11.56
N VAL A 106 3.37 -2.08 -10.29
CA VAL A 106 3.09 -3.43 -9.83
C VAL A 106 1.61 -3.53 -9.53
N LEU A 107 0.97 -4.59 -9.99
CA LEU A 107 -0.45 -4.80 -9.79
C LEU A 107 -0.69 -6.14 -9.12
N GLU A 108 -1.42 -6.11 -8.01
CA GLU A 108 -1.87 -7.28 -7.26
C GLU A 108 -3.41 -7.38 -7.31
N LEU A 109 -3.93 -8.57 -7.59
CA LEU A 109 -5.35 -8.86 -7.68
C LEU A 109 -5.80 -9.60 -6.43
N LYS A 110 -6.82 -9.09 -5.74
CA LYS A 110 -7.58 -9.87 -4.75
C LYS A 110 -9.07 -9.60 -4.85
N VAL A 111 -9.77 -10.56 -5.43
CA VAL A 111 -11.23 -10.50 -5.59
C VAL A 111 -11.95 -10.91 -4.29
N ASP A 112 -11.31 -11.71 -3.44
CA ASP A 112 -11.85 -12.18 -2.16
C ASP A 112 -11.43 -11.31 -0.95
N LYS A 113 -12.37 -11.00 -0.05
CA LYS A 113 -12.15 -10.20 1.17
C LYS A 113 -11.08 -10.80 2.09
N THR A 114 -10.99 -12.11 2.18
CA THR A 114 -10.19 -12.79 3.21
C THR A 114 -8.69 -12.59 3.03
N ALA A 115 -8.25 -12.20 1.83
CA ALA A 115 -6.84 -12.05 1.48
C ALA A 115 -6.37 -10.59 1.30
N GLU A 116 -7.23 -9.58 1.51
CA GLU A 116 -6.91 -8.17 1.24
C GLU A 116 -5.70 -7.66 2.03
N ARG A 117 -5.56 -8.04 3.32
CA ARG A 117 -4.43 -7.61 4.16
C ARG A 117 -3.09 -8.18 3.69
N ASN A 118 -3.13 -9.43 3.23
CA ASN A 118 -1.94 -10.12 2.73
C ASN A 118 -1.49 -9.47 1.43
N ALA A 119 -2.41 -9.25 0.49
CA ALA A 119 -2.11 -8.58 -0.77
C ALA A 119 -1.59 -7.16 -0.60
N PHE A 120 -2.15 -6.39 0.33
CA PHE A 120 -1.64 -5.05 0.62
C PHE A 120 -0.18 -5.10 1.11
N SER A 121 0.17 -6.12 1.90
CA SER A 121 1.54 -6.32 2.39
C SER A 121 2.48 -6.86 1.30
N GLU A 122 1.99 -7.77 0.44
CA GLU A 122 2.72 -8.35 -0.69
C GLU A 122 3.06 -7.30 -1.74
N LEU A 123 2.13 -6.40 -2.05
CA LEU A 123 2.33 -5.29 -2.98
C LEU A 123 3.56 -4.43 -2.61
N PHE A 124 3.73 -4.15 -1.31
CA PHE A 124 4.92 -3.46 -0.82
C PHE A 124 6.17 -4.34 -0.79
N GLY A 125 6.02 -5.64 -0.58
CA GLY A 125 7.12 -6.59 -0.75
C GLY A 125 7.70 -6.51 -2.17
N TYR A 126 6.82 -6.46 -3.17
CA TYR A 126 7.21 -6.39 -4.58
C TYR A 126 7.87 -5.06 -4.93
N SER A 127 7.27 -3.92 -4.58
CA SER A 127 7.84 -2.62 -4.91
C SER A 127 9.18 -2.37 -4.20
N ASN A 128 9.33 -2.82 -2.95
CA ASN A 128 10.63 -2.74 -2.27
C ASN A 128 11.68 -3.63 -2.93
N TYR A 129 11.32 -4.87 -3.31
CA TYR A 129 12.24 -5.77 -4.00
C TYR A 129 12.73 -5.20 -5.33
N ILE A 130 11.80 -4.68 -6.14
CA ILE A 130 12.13 -4.09 -7.44
C ILE A 130 12.99 -2.83 -7.26
N ALA A 131 12.67 -1.97 -6.30
CA ALA A 131 13.46 -0.78 -6.01
C ALA A 131 14.89 -1.12 -5.54
N GLU A 132 15.07 -2.21 -4.77
CA GLU A 132 16.40 -2.69 -4.38
C GLU A 132 17.19 -3.24 -5.56
N ALA A 133 16.53 -3.99 -6.45
CA ALA A 133 17.15 -4.53 -7.66
C ALA A 133 17.53 -3.43 -8.67
N ALA A 134 16.74 -2.36 -8.74
CA ALA A 134 16.96 -1.23 -9.61
C ALA A 134 17.53 -0.03 -8.82
N ALA A 135 18.75 -0.17 -8.31
CA ALA A 135 19.42 0.81 -7.43
C ALA A 135 19.55 2.24 -8.01
N ALA A 136 19.29 2.44 -9.32
CA ALA A 136 19.26 3.75 -9.98
C ALA A 136 17.85 4.35 -10.11
N SER A 137 16.78 3.57 -9.94
CA SER A 137 15.39 4.05 -9.86
C SER A 137 15.01 4.27 -8.40
N GLY A 138 14.43 5.42 -8.08
CA GLY A 138 13.92 5.67 -6.74
C GLY A 138 12.66 4.84 -6.48
N ARG A 139 12.32 4.61 -5.20
CA ARG A 139 11.02 4.03 -4.79
C ARG A 139 9.79 4.81 -5.32
N ARG A 140 9.99 6.05 -5.78
CA ARG A 140 8.96 6.92 -6.38
C ARG A 140 8.67 6.59 -7.84
N ASP A 141 9.48 5.73 -8.46
CA ASP A 141 9.32 5.33 -9.86
C ASP A 141 8.47 4.05 -9.98
N ILE A 142 7.87 3.59 -8.86
CA ILE A 142 7.03 2.39 -8.79
C ILE A 142 5.66 2.73 -8.24
N THR A 143 4.65 2.68 -9.12
CA THR A 143 3.23 2.81 -8.73
C THR A 143 2.69 1.47 -8.25
N ASN A 144 2.04 1.45 -7.09
CA ASN A 144 1.46 0.27 -6.49
C ASN A 144 -0.04 0.25 -6.82
N VAL A 145 -0.50 -0.78 -7.53
CA VAL A 145 -1.88 -0.93 -7.96
C VAL A 145 -2.49 -2.13 -7.23
N LEU A 146 -3.56 -1.90 -6.48
CA LEU A 146 -4.33 -3.00 -5.88
C LEU A 146 -5.70 -3.06 -6.51
N VAL A 147 -6.09 -4.22 -7.02
CA VAL A 147 -7.47 -4.48 -7.42
C VAL A 147 -8.16 -5.28 -6.33
N ALA A 148 -9.01 -4.63 -5.56
CA ALA A 148 -9.71 -5.25 -4.45
C ALA A 148 -11.00 -4.50 -4.11
N LYS A 149 -11.96 -5.18 -3.48
CA LYS A 149 -13.18 -4.54 -2.97
C LYS A 149 -12.89 -3.56 -1.82
N LEU A 150 -11.81 -3.82 -1.09
CA LEU A 150 -11.32 -3.03 0.02
C LEU A 150 -12.38 -2.94 1.11
N ASP A 151 -12.89 -4.08 1.56
CA ASP A 151 -13.93 -4.16 2.59
C ASP A 151 -13.37 -4.12 4.02
N ASN A 152 -12.08 -4.40 4.20
CA ASN A 152 -11.43 -4.38 5.50
C ASN A 152 -11.06 -2.95 5.94
N GLU A 153 -11.60 -2.50 7.08
CA GLU A 153 -11.32 -1.17 7.63
C GLU A 153 -9.82 -0.91 7.89
N ILE A 154 -9.08 -1.93 8.34
CA ILE A 154 -7.64 -1.79 8.57
C ILE A 154 -6.89 -1.56 7.26
N THR A 155 -7.26 -2.27 6.19
CA THR A 155 -6.66 -2.08 4.86
C THR A 155 -7.01 -0.71 4.29
N ARG A 156 -8.25 -0.21 4.51
CA ARG A 156 -8.64 1.16 4.16
C ARG A 156 -7.78 2.21 4.86
N HIS A 157 -7.59 2.08 6.17
CA HIS A 157 -6.76 3.01 6.92
C HIS A 157 -5.28 2.97 6.49
N ALA A 158 -4.75 1.78 6.22
CA ALA A 158 -3.39 1.61 5.72
C ALA A 158 -3.21 2.29 4.35
N PHE A 159 -4.16 2.08 3.43
CA PHE A 159 -4.20 2.77 2.14
C PHE A 159 -4.19 4.30 2.27
N LEU A 160 -5.07 4.86 3.11
CA LEU A 160 -5.12 6.32 3.32
C LEU A 160 -3.82 6.86 3.92
N TYR A 161 -3.25 6.14 4.89
CA TYR A 161 -1.98 6.52 5.50
C TYR A 161 -0.84 6.52 4.49
N ASP A 162 -0.72 5.47 3.67
CA ASP A 162 0.35 5.39 2.68
C ASP A 162 0.18 6.42 1.54
N LEU A 163 -1.06 6.67 1.10
CA LEU A 163 -1.35 7.68 0.09
C LEU A 163 -1.04 9.10 0.58
N LEU A 164 -1.51 9.47 1.77
CA LEU A 164 -1.52 10.86 2.24
C LEU A 164 -0.32 11.22 3.12
N ILE A 165 0.09 10.31 4.00
CA ILE A 165 1.10 10.57 5.03
C ILE A 165 2.47 10.09 4.56
N THR A 166 2.59 8.81 4.18
CA THR A 166 3.85 8.28 3.63
C THR A 166 4.15 8.89 2.25
N GLY A 167 3.10 9.22 1.49
CA GLY A 167 3.22 9.76 0.14
C GLY A 167 3.75 8.72 -0.85
N ARG A 168 3.32 7.46 -0.71
CA ARG A 168 3.56 6.41 -1.70
C ARG A 168 2.61 6.56 -2.87
N ASP A 169 3.07 6.18 -4.06
CA ASP A 169 2.23 6.04 -5.24
C ASP A 169 1.47 4.73 -5.13
N ILE A 170 0.24 4.82 -4.61
CA ILE A 170 -0.67 3.70 -4.46
C ILE A 170 -2.06 4.09 -4.93
N ILE A 171 -2.67 3.24 -5.75
CA ILE A 171 -4.04 3.36 -6.21
C ILE A 171 -4.77 2.03 -6.00
N VAL A 172 -6.02 2.10 -5.58
CA VAL A 172 -6.88 0.94 -5.42
C VAL A 172 -8.02 1.03 -6.42
N TYR A 173 -8.23 -0.02 -7.19
CA TYR A 173 -9.40 -0.16 -8.05
C TYR A 173 -10.37 -1.18 -7.45
N LYS A 174 -11.62 -0.77 -7.28
CA LYS A 174 -12.73 -1.67 -6.99
C LYS A 174 -13.15 -2.33 -8.29
N PRO A 175 -13.17 -3.67 -8.37
CA PRO A 175 -13.68 -4.31 -9.55
C PRO A 175 -15.21 -4.44 -9.46
N VAL A 176 -15.88 -4.06 -10.55
CA VAL A 176 -17.33 -4.11 -10.74
C VAL A 176 -17.61 -5.02 -11.93
N TRP A 177 -18.45 -6.03 -11.75
CA TRP A 177 -18.82 -6.96 -12.81
C TRP A 177 -20.19 -7.56 -12.56
N ASP A 178 -20.82 -8.02 -13.64
CA ASP A 178 -22.08 -8.74 -13.58
C ASP A 178 -21.79 -10.25 -13.50
N ASP A 179 -21.81 -10.95 -14.64
CA ASP A 179 -21.73 -12.40 -14.72
C ASP A 179 -20.55 -12.92 -15.58
N THR A 180 -19.97 -12.08 -16.43
CA THR A 180 -18.93 -12.47 -17.41
C THR A 180 -17.62 -11.73 -17.16
N VAL A 181 -16.49 -12.34 -17.52
CA VAL A 181 -15.17 -11.71 -17.33
C VAL A 181 -15.00 -10.49 -18.23
N GLU A 182 -15.66 -10.48 -19.39
CA GLU A 182 -15.66 -9.37 -20.34
C GLU A 182 -16.42 -8.14 -19.83
N SER A 183 -17.35 -8.33 -18.88
CA SER A 183 -18.10 -7.23 -18.24
C SER A 183 -17.32 -6.51 -17.14
N VAL A 184 -16.11 -6.97 -16.81
CA VAL A 184 -15.36 -6.41 -15.69
C VAL A 184 -14.93 -4.98 -15.98
N LYS A 185 -15.25 -4.10 -15.04
CA LYS A 185 -14.82 -2.71 -14.96
C LYS A 185 -14.02 -2.47 -13.69
N LEU A 186 -13.09 -1.54 -13.75
CA LEU A 186 -12.26 -1.10 -12.64
C LEU A 186 -12.57 0.36 -12.31
N GLU A 187 -13.02 0.59 -11.09
CA GLU A 187 -13.37 1.93 -10.58
C GLU A 187 -12.40 2.36 -9.48
N PRO A 188 -11.77 3.55 -9.58
CA PRO A 188 -10.92 4.07 -8.51
C PRO A 188 -11.66 4.13 -7.17
N PHE A 189 -11.02 3.61 -6.12
CA PHE A 189 -11.49 3.75 -4.76
C PHE A 189 -11.27 5.18 -4.26
N LEU A 190 -12.35 5.87 -3.89
CA LEU A 190 -12.26 7.20 -3.28
C LEU A 190 -12.36 7.13 -1.75
N PRO A 191 -11.48 7.82 -1.00
CA PRO A 191 -11.58 7.95 0.45
C PRO A 191 -12.92 8.49 0.97
N GLY A 192 -13.64 9.27 0.15
CA GLY A 192 -14.95 9.84 0.51
C GLY A 192 -16.00 8.81 0.90
N ASP A 193 -15.92 7.59 0.35
CA ASP A 193 -16.82 6.47 0.66
C ASP A 193 -16.52 5.83 2.03
N ALA A 194 -15.31 6.04 2.56
CA ALA A 194 -14.85 5.46 3.82
C ALA A 194 -14.78 6.46 4.97
N VAL A 195 -14.58 7.75 4.66
CA VAL A 195 -14.33 8.75 5.70
C VAL A 195 -15.62 9.29 6.35
N SER A 196 -16.77 9.22 5.69
CA SER A 196 -18.06 9.55 6.33
C SER A 196 -18.44 8.59 7.46
N ALA A 197 -17.86 7.38 7.51
CA ALA A 197 -18.32 6.30 8.39
C ALA A 197 -17.40 5.98 9.58
N GLY A 198 -16.24 6.64 9.76
CA GLY A 198 -15.37 6.18 10.85
C GLY A 198 -14.08 6.92 11.14
N PHE A 199 -13.78 8.08 10.55
CA PHE A 199 -12.63 8.85 11.03
C PHE A 199 -12.98 9.43 12.40
N PRO A 200 -12.37 8.99 13.51
CA PRO A 200 -12.70 9.54 14.81
C PRO A 200 -12.08 10.93 14.85
N THR A 201 -12.92 11.95 14.77
CA THR A 201 -12.57 13.36 15.03
C THR A 201 -11.86 13.55 16.37
N GLY A 202 -11.88 12.54 17.26
CA GLY A 202 -11.18 12.54 18.55
C GLY A 202 -9.85 11.77 18.65
N SER A 203 -9.43 10.91 17.70
CA SER A 203 -8.29 9.99 17.95
C SER A 203 -6.92 10.48 17.43
N PHE A 204 -6.90 11.45 16.51
CA PHE A 204 -5.64 12.05 16.04
C PHE A 204 -4.99 13.02 17.05
N ARG A 205 -5.69 13.36 18.15
CA ARG A 205 -5.21 14.36 19.12
C ARG A 205 -4.12 13.85 20.08
N THR A 206 -3.88 12.54 20.18
CA THR A 206 -3.04 12.02 21.28
C THR A 206 -1.87 11.12 20.86
N LYS A 207 -1.79 10.63 19.60
CA LYS A 207 -0.74 9.66 19.24
C LYS A 207 0.35 10.14 18.28
N LEU A 208 0.16 11.20 17.50
CA LEU A 208 1.28 11.79 16.74
C LEU A 208 2.12 12.80 17.54
N CYS A 209 1.54 13.47 18.54
CA CYS A 209 2.31 14.43 19.37
C CYS A 209 3.29 13.76 20.35
N HIS A 210 3.20 12.44 20.60
CA HIS A 210 4.15 11.73 21.48
C HIS A 210 5.35 11.11 20.74
N ALA A 211 5.35 11.07 19.41
CA ALA A 211 6.49 10.57 18.63
C ALA A 211 7.54 11.66 18.30
N SER A 212 7.23 12.95 18.54
CA SER A 212 8.07 14.09 18.12
C SER A 212 8.76 14.85 19.27
N LEU A 213 8.68 14.39 20.51
CA LEU A 213 9.38 15.03 21.64
C LEU A 213 10.04 13.98 22.56
N ARG A 214 11.14 13.39 22.10
CA ARG A 214 12.23 13.01 23.02
C ARG A 214 13.51 13.73 22.57
N PRO A 215 14.02 14.66 23.39
CA PRO A 215 15.30 15.29 23.15
C PRO A 215 16.44 14.27 23.14
N SER A 216 17.38 14.50 22.23
CA SER A 216 18.73 13.93 22.19
C SER A 216 19.34 13.68 23.56
N MET A 217 19.72 12.43 23.87
CA MET A 217 20.72 12.13 24.88
C MET A 217 21.98 11.56 24.20
N ILE A 218 22.90 12.49 23.95
CA ILE A 218 24.33 12.43 24.25
C ILE A 218 24.94 11.01 24.25
N TRP A 219 25.72 10.74 23.21
CA TRP A 219 26.81 9.78 23.23
C TRP A 219 27.83 10.16 24.31
N ARG A 220 28.10 9.26 25.27
CA ARG A 220 29.37 9.22 25.99
C ARG A 220 29.94 7.80 25.99
N ALA A 221 31.22 7.76 25.66
CA ALA A 221 32.06 6.60 25.44
C ALA A 221 32.43 5.86 26.74
N GLY A 222 32.81 4.59 26.56
CA GLY A 222 33.81 3.92 27.38
C GLY A 222 33.29 2.79 28.27
N MET A 223 33.52 1.54 27.87
CA MET A 223 34.59 0.69 28.43
C MET A 223 34.37 -0.77 28.04
N ILE A 224 35.34 -1.29 27.30
CA ILE A 224 35.59 -2.71 27.07
C ILE A 224 36.14 -3.33 28.36
N PRO A 225 35.76 -4.57 28.72
CA PRO A 225 36.70 -5.45 29.40
C PRO A 225 37.01 -6.68 28.54
N ARG A 226 38.28 -6.77 28.12
CA ARG A 226 38.92 -8.00 27.65
C ARG A 226 39.38 -8.82 28.86
N ARG A 227 39.03 -10.11 28.84
CA ARG A 227 39.71 -11.32 29.39
C ARG A 227 40.55 -11.21 30.67
N ARG A 228 40.29 -12.14 31.60
CA ARG A 228 41.35 -12.85 32.33
C ARG A 228 41.12 -14.36 32.31
N ALA A 229 42.25 -15.04 32.13
CA ALA A 229 42.45 -16.48 32.14
C ALA A 229 42.92 -16.97 33.53
N ALA A 230 43.20 -18.28 33.58
CA ALA A 230 43.86 -19.10 34.63
C ALA A 230 42.88 -19.87 35.53
N GLY A 231 43.06 -21.17 35.83
CA GLY A 231 44.12 -22.15 35.52
C GLY A 231 43.55 -23.57 35.68
N SER A 232 43.97 -24.57 34.90
CA SER A 232 45.02 -25.56 35.21
C SER A 232 45.03 -26.10 36.65
N THR A 233 44.83 -27.42 36.81
CA THR A 233 45.67 -28.40 37.55
C THR A 233 44.94 -29.78 37.51
N THR A 234 45.30 -30.71 36.62
CA THR A 234 46.25 -31.86 36.77
C THR A 234 45.66 -33.12 37.42
N THR A 235 45.68 -34.25 36.69
CA THR A 235 46.18 -35.60 37.10
C THR A 235 46.07 -36.54 35.88
N ARG A 236 47.16 -36.88 35.17
CA ARG A 236 48.25 -37.85 35.43
C ARG A 236 47.93 -39.26 34.88
N SER A 237 48.53 -39.61 33.74
CA SER A 237 48.76 -40.98 33.30
C SER A 237 50.07 -41.51 33.90
N THR A 238 50.06 -42.72 34.44
CA THR A 238 51.28 -43.50 34.73
C THR A 238 51.14 -44.92 34.21
N THR A 239 52.23 -45.34 33.59
CA THR A 239 52.56 -46.61 32.95
C THR A 239 52.68 -47.78 33.94
N SER A 240 52.30 -48.99 33.48
CA SER A 240 52.86 -50.34 33.76
C SER A 240 53.19 -50.79 35.20
N ARG A 241 52.52 -51.88 35.63
CA ARG A 241 53.15 -53.10 36.20
C ARG A 241 52.14 -54.25 36.39
N ARG A 242 52.16 -55.23 35.49
CA ARG A 242 52.47 -56.66 35.71
C ARG A 242 52.25 -57.45 34.43
#